data_AF-A0A369LBW7-F1
#
_entry.id   AF-A0A369LBW7-F1
#
_cell.length_a   1.000
_cell.length_b   1.000
_cell.length_c   1.000
_cell.angle_alpha   90.00
_cell.angle_beta   90.00
_cell.angle_gamma   90.00
#
_symmetry.space_group_name_H-M   'P 1'
#
loop_
_entity.id
_entity.type
_entity.pdbx_description
1 polymer ?
#
loop_
_entity_poly.entity_id
_entity_poly.type
_entity_poly.pdbx_seq_one_letter_code
_entity_poly.pdbx_strand_id
1 'polypeptide(L)'
;MMWKCGSFEFDTRKPVIMGILNVTPDSFSDGGTHNTPEAALAWAQQMLDEGAHMIDVGGESTRPGSAEVSVEEETARVLPVVRALAEQGVCVSIDTRHAAVAKACVEAGAAVINDVSGFRDPAMVQVAAESYCGVVVMHMKGEPGTMQQNPQYDDVVAEVRDYLRDQAAMLEAAGVAPERICVDPGPGFGKTASQTLELVCNFQEFARLGYPVMVAVSRKSYLGFAYGIDDPVERDHVSATEALMACELGAGVVRAHNVAETVKALSDMRPYAFLGLGCNVPLVAEPGEELEGKIAMLNQAITELCSLPDSQIIDISSFYESEPAYYEDQDTFVNAVVLLRTGIAPKELLGYLHAIENSLGRVREIENGPRTCDLDILDYQLYVTDNDVLTLPHPRIFERDFVLKPLLELRPNHVLADDVRVAQAAKPESERYGKAERISR
;
A
#
# COMPACT_ATOMS: atom_id res chain seq x y z
N MET A 1 6.00 -4.47 -4.85
CA MET A 1 7.09 -4.84 -3.93
C MET A 1 6.89 -6.29 -3.52
N MET A 2 7.92 -7.00 -3.08
CA MET A 2 7.77 -8.40 -2.67
C MET A 2 7.52 -8.49 -1.17
N TRP A 3 6.43 -9.13 -0.77
CA TRP A 3 6.15 -9.50 0.62
C TRP A 3 6.51 -10.97 0.86
N LYS A 4 7.46 -11.23 1.75
CA LYS A 4 7.98 -12.58 2.04
C LYS A 4 7.31 -13.17 3.28
N CYS A 5 6.74 -14.36 3.11
CA CYS A 5 5.97 -15.07 4.11
C CYS A 5 6.46 -16.52 4.20
N GLY A 6 7.47 -16.80 5.01
CA GLY A 6 8.10 -18.12 5.07
C GLY A 6 8.69 -18.51 3.71
N SER A 7 8.18 -19.59 3.11
CA SER A 7 8.55 -20.05 1.76
C SER A 7 7.77 -19.37 0.63
N PHE A 8 6.79 -18.51 0.96
CA PHE A 8 5.94 -17.82 -0.01
C PHE A 8 6.45 -16.39 -0.26
N GLU A 9 6.29 -15.92 -1.49
CA GLU A 9 6.59 -14.55 -1.86
C GLU A 9 5.42 -14.00 -2.70
N PHE A 10 4.93 -12.81 -2.33
CA PHE A 10 3.82 -12.17 -3.03
C PHE A 10 4.25 -10.84 -3.60
N ASP A 11 4.03 -10.65 -4.90
CA ASP A 11 4.22 -9.35 -5.55
C ASP A 11 3.01 -8.46 -5.29
N THR A 12 3.13 -7.56 -4.32
CA THR A 12 2.06 -6.64 -3.92
C THR A 12 1.91 -5.44 -4.86
N ARG A 13 2.60 -5.44 -6.02
CA ARG A 13 2.13 -4.65 -7.18
C ARG A 13 0.78 -5.18 -7.65
N LYS A 14 0.42 -6.45 -7.38
CA LYS A 14 -0.94 -6.96 -7.58
C LYS A 14 -1.60 -7.13 -6.21
N PRO A 15 -2.90 -6.85 -6.07
CA PRO A 15 -3.60 -7.12 -4.82
C PRO A 15 -3.46 -8.60 -4.42
N VAL A 16 -2.99 -8.82 -3.20
CA VAL A 16 -2.90 -10.14 -2.58
C VAL A 16 -4.11 -10.32 -1.68
N ILE A 17 -4.90 -11.37 -1.89
CA ILE A 17 -6.14 -11.59 -1.14
C ILE A 17 -5.90 -12.60 -0.01
N MET A 18 -6.19 -12.15 1.21
CA MET A 18 -6.17 -12.93 2.44
C MET A 18 -7.62 -13.23 2.86
N GLY A 19 -8.03 -14.50 2.72
CA GLY A 19 -9.37 -14.96 3.08
C GLY A 19 -9.51 -15.18 4.59
N ILE A 20 -10.56 -14.64 5.20
CA ILE A 20 -10.79 -14.73 6.65
C ILE A 20 -11.44 -16.07 7.01
N LEU A 21 -10.78 -16.86 7.86
CA LEU A 21 -11.29 -18.10 8.44
C LEU A 21 -11.37 -17.98 9.97
N ASN A 22 -12.54 -17.59 10.48
CA ASN A 22 -12.78 -17.57 11.93
C ASN A 22 -13.16 -18.96 12.45
N VAL A 23 -12.41 -19.45 13.42
CA VAL A 23 -12.61 -20.75 14.10
C VAL A 23 -13.09 -20.51 15.53
N THR A 24 -14.15 -19.70 15.69
CA THR A 24 -14.74 -19.36 16.99
C THR A 24 -16.16 -19.89 17.11
N PRO A 25 -16.66 -20.33 18.29
CA PRO A 25 -18.03 -20.81 18.49
C PRO A 25 -19.15 -19.81 18.17
N ASP A 26 -18.85 -18.51 18.10
CA ASP A 26 -19.84 -17.42 17.90
C ASP A 26 -19.80 -16.79 16.49
N SER A 27 -18.73 -16.98 15.71
CA SER A 27 -18.69 -16.64 14.27
C SER A 27 -19.68 -17.48 13.44
N PHE A 28 -20.38 -18.39 14.11
CA PHE A 28 -21.53 -19.16 13.67
C PHE A 28 -22.85 -18.37 13.57
N SER A 29 -22.83 -17.06 13.85
CA SER A 29 -23.98 -16.15 13.70
C SER A 29 -24.29 -15.73 12.26
N ASP A 30 -23.41 -16.00 11.28
CA ASP A 30 -23.65 -15.76 9.84
C ASP A 30 -24.16 -17.02 9.08
N GLY A 31 -24.59 -18.10 9.78
CA GLY A 31 -25.24 -19.25 9.13
C GLY A 31 -24.71 -20.66 9.43
N GLY A 32 -24.00 -20.90 10.54
CA GLY A 32 -23.91 -22.24 11.14
C GLY A 32 -23.21 -23.39 10.38
N THR A 33 -22.51 -23.17 9.26
CA THR A 33 -22.06 -24.27 8.38
C THR A 33 -20.72 -24.92 8.68
N HIS A 34 -19.88 -24.37 9.59
CA HIS A 34 -18.49 -24.82 9.75
C HIS A 34 -18.10 -25.34 11.15
N ASN A 35 -18.96 -26.17 11.75
CA ASN A 35 -18.88 -26.60 13.17
C ASN A 35 -17.74 -27.58 13.49
N THR A 36 -16.91 -27.95 12.50
CA THR A 36 -15.85 -28.94 12.68
C THR A 36 -14.61 -28.51 11.91
N PRO A 37 -13.41 -28.97 12.29
CA PRO A 37 -12.18 -28.74 11.53
C PRO A 37 -12.33 -29.07 10.03
N GLU A 38 -13.08 -30.13 9.69
CA GLU A 38 -13.34 -30.52 8.30
C GLU A 38 -14.11 -29.45 7.53
N ALA A 39 -15.09 -28.83 8.18
CA ALA A 39 -15.89 -27.80 7.54
C ALA A 39 -15.12 -26.46 7.43
N ALA A 40 -14.24 -26.15 8.38
CA ALA A 40 -13.31 -25.03 8.27
C ALA A 40 -12.32 -25.23 7.11
N LEU A 41 -11.81 -26.45 6.92
CA LEU A 41 -10.95 -26.81 5.79
C LEU A 41 -11.69 -26.73 4.45
N ALA A 42 -12.94 -27.19 4.38
CA ALA A 42 -13.76 -27.07 3.18
C ALA A 42 -14.01 -25.60 2.79
N TRP A 43 -14.25 -24.74 3.78
CA TRP A 43 -14.40 -23.30 3.54
C TRP A 43 -13.10 -22.64 3.09
N ALA A 44 -11.98 -23.00 3.71
CA ALA A 44 -10.66 -22.55 3.28
C ALA A 44 -10.39 -22.93 1.82
N GLN A 45 -10.69 -24.17 1.44
CA GLN A 45 -10.54 -24.63 0.05
C GLN A 45 -11.45 -23.83 -0.90
N GLN A 46 -12.69 -23.57 -0.52
CA GLN A 46 -13.58 -22.73 -1.31
C GLN A 46 -13.00 -21.32 -1.53
N MET A 47 -12.49 -20.66 -0.48
CA MET A 47 -11.86 -19.35 -0.62
C MET A 47 -10.64 -19.38 -1.55
N LEU A 48 -9.83 -20.45 -1.50
CA LEU A 48 -8.71 -20.64 -2.44
C LEU A 48 -9.20 -20.80 -3.88
N ASP A 49 -10.24 -21.61 -4.10
CA ASP A 49 -10.86 -21.81 -5.42
C ASP A 49 -11.48 -20.51 -5.96
N GLU A 50 -11.97 -19.65 -5.07
CA GLU A 50 -12.49 -18.31 -5.41
C GLU A 50 -11.39 -17.28 -5.72
N GLY A 51 -10.12 -17.58 -5.41
CA GLY A 51 -8.96 -16.73 -5.74
C GLY A 51 -8.21 -16.12 -4.54
N ALA A 52 -8.42 -16.62 -3.31
CA ALA A 52 -7.58 -16.25 -2.18
C ALA A 52 -6.15 -16.75 -2.39
N HIS A 53 -5.18 -15.92 -2.01
CA HIS A 53 -3.76 -16.26 -2.09
C HIS A 53 -3.25 -16.88 -0.78
N MET A 54 -3.95 -16.59 0.32
CA MET A 54 -3.66 -17.09 1.67
C MET A 54 -4.92 -17.11 2.52
N ILE A 55 -4.89 -17.90 3.58
CA ILE A 55 -5.99 -18.03 4.54
C ILE A 55 -5.54 -17.53 5.91
N ASP A 56 -6.31 -16.64 6.52
CA ASP A 56 -6.05 -16.08 7.84
C ASP A 56 -6.96 -16.74 8.88
N VAL A 57 -6.35 -17.52 9.76
CA VAL A 57 -7.04 -18.37 10.74
C VAL A 57 -7.07 -17.65 12.07
N GLY A 58 -8.26 -17.33 12.58
CA GLY A 58 -8.44 -16.65 13.87
C GLY A 58 -9.23 -17.51 14.86
N GLY A 59 -8.70 -17.70 16.07
CA GLY A 59 -9.34 -18.48 17.15
C GLY A 59 -10.05 -17.64 18.21
N GLU A 60 -9.81 -16.32 18.20
CA GLU A 60 -10.38 -15.33 19.12
C GLU A 60 -11.21 -14.31 18.33
N SER A 61 -12.41 -13.98 18.82
CA SER A 61 -13.20 -12.91 18.21
C SER A 61 -12.67 -11.57 18.67
N THR A 62 -12.27 -10.73 17.73
CA THR A 62 -11.82 -9.35 17.98
C THR A 62 -12.97 -8.33 17.93
N ARG A 63 -14.23 -8.79 17.87
CA ARG A 63 -15.42 -7.94 17.87
C ARG A 63 -15.60 -7.27 19.25
N PRO A 64 -16.07 -6.01 19.32
CA PRO A 64 -16.34 -5.36 20.60
C PRO A 64 -17.28 -6.18 21.49
N GLY A 65 -16.88 -6.40 22.74
CA GLY A 65 -17.67 -7.14 23.74
C GLY A 65 -17.52 -8.67 23.72
N SER A 66 -16.59 -9.22 22.92
CA SER A 66 -16.25 -10.65 22.98
C SER A 66 -15.59 -11.03 24.30
N ALA A 67 -15.79 -12.29 24.72
CA ALA A 67 -15.10 -12.85 25.86
C ALA A 67 -13.64 -13.19 25.50
N GLU A 68 -12.73 -12.94 26.43
CA GLU A 68 -11.34 -13.32 26.30
C GLU A 68 -11.21 -14.85 26.25
N VAL A 69 -10.42 -15.36 25.31
CA VAL A 69 -10.18 -16.80 25.12
C VAL A 69 -8.84 -17.17 25.75
N SER A 70 -8.76 -18.29 26.47
CA SER A 70 -7.47 -18.74 27.02
C SER A 70 -6.54 -19.22 25.90
N VAL A 71 -5.23 -19.14 26.12
CA VAL A 71 -4.20 -19.63 25.19
C VAL A 71 -4.43 -21.09 24.82
N GLU A 72 -4.81 -21.94 25.79
CA GLU A 72 -5.08 -23.36 25.56
C GLU A 72 -6.28 -23.58 24.66
N GLU A 73 -7.36 -22.82 24.88
CA GLU A 73 -8.58 -22.92 24.10
C GLU A 73 -8.37 -22.40 22.67
N GLU A 74 -7.71 -21.26 22.52
CA GLU A 74 -7.37 -20.71 21.20
C GLU A 74 -6.47 -21.67 20.43
N THR A 75 -5.42 -22.21 21.07
CA THR A 75 -4.53 -23.21 20.46
C THR A 75 -5.31 -24.44 20.00
N ALA A 76 -6.23 -24.96 20.81
CA ALA A 76 -7.04 -26.12 20.46
C ALA A 76 -7.96 -25.87 19.25
N ARG A 77 -8.39 -24.62 19.04
CA ARG A 77 -9.21 -24.22 17.89
C ARG A 77 -8.38 -24.10 16.61
N VAL A 78 -7.27 -23.37 16.65
CA VAL A 78 -6.53 -22.97 15.44
C VAL A 78 -5.50 -23.98 14.98
N LEU A 79 -4.80 -24.64 15.91
CA LEU A 79 -3.62 -25.46 15.59
C LEU A 79 -3.93 -26.63 14.62
N PRO A 80 -5.05 -27.38 14.78
CA PRO A 80 -5.39 -28.44 13.83
C PRO A 80 -5.66 -27.92 12.42
N VAL A 81 -6.32 -26.77 12.31
CA VAL A 81 -6.67 -26.15 11.01
C VAL A 81 -5.42 -25.61 10.33
N VAL A 82 -4.56 -24.88 11.07
CA VAL A 82 -3.29 -24.35 10.56
C VAL A 82 -2.41 -25.48 10.03
N ARG A 83 -2.22 -26.55 10.83
CA ARG A 83 -1.40 -27.69 10.42
C ARG A 83 -1.92 -28.35 9.14
N ALA A 84 -3.22 -28.63 9.09
CA ALA A 84 -3.81 -29.30 7.94
C ALA A 84 -3.75 -28.46 6.66
N LEU A 85 -3.89 -27.13 6.74
CA LEU A 85 -3.73 -26.23 5.59
C LEU A 85 -2.26 -26.10 5.17
N ALA A 86 -1.34 -25.99 6.11
CA ALA A 86 0.09 -25.90 5.83
C ALA A 86 0.63 -27.19 5.17
N GLU A 87 0.18 -28.37 5.62
CA GLU A 87 0.51 -29.67 4.99
C GLU A 87 0.00 -29.78 3.54
N GLN A 88 -1.05 -29.02 3.18
CA GLN A 88 -1.56 -28.91 1.82
C GLN A 88 -0.80 -27.87 0.97
N GLY A 89 0.22 -27.21 1.53
CA GLY A 89 1.01 -26.18 0.85
C GLY A 89 0.32 -24.82 0.74
N VAL A 90 -0.72 -24.57 1.56
CA VAL A 90 -1.41 -23.28 1.62
C VAL A 90 -0.57 -22.28 2.42
N CYS A 91 -0.51 -21.02 1.98
CA CYS A 91 0.04 -19.95 2.80
C CYS A 91 -0.96 -19.62 3.91
N VAL A 92 -0.63 -19.96 5.15
CA VAL A 92 -1.50 -19.75 6.31
C VAL A 92 -1.01 -18.56 7.13
N SER A 93 -1.90 -17.61 7.39
CA SER A 93 -1.74 -16.56 8.40
C SER A 93 -2.42 -16.98 9.69
N ILE A 94 -1.77 -16.75 10.83
CA ILE A 94 -2.37 -16.91 12.15
C ILE A 94 -2.73 -15.53 12.72
N ASP A 95 -4.03 -15.27 12.92
CA ASP A 95 -4.57 -14.08 13.57
C ASP A 95 -4.63 -14.34 15.08
N THR A 96 -3.64 -13.83 15.81
CA THR A 96 -3.55 -13.99 17.26
C THR A 96 -2.70 -12.88 17.90
N ARG A 97 -3.07 -12.50 19.12
CA ARG A 97 -2.28 -11.62 19.99
C ARG A 97 -1.41 -12.40 20.99
N HIS A 98 -1.57 -13.73 21.07
CA HIS A 98 -0.88 -14.55 22.06
C HIS A 98 0.38 -15.17 21.45
N ALA A 99 1.57 -14.75 21.93
CA ALA A 99 2.85 -15.25 21.43
C ALA A 99 2.98 -16.78 21.49
N ALA A 100 2.41 -17.43 22.51
CA ALA A 100 2.41 -18.89 22.63
C ALA A 100 1.60 -19.58 21.51
N VAL A 101 0.46 -19.00 21.11
CA VAL A 101 -0.38 -19.52 20.01
C VAL A 101 0.34 -19.31 18.68
N ALA A 102 0.88 -18.10 18.46
CA ALA A 102 1.68 -17.80 17.28
C ALA A 102 2.85 -18.77 17.13
N LYS A 103 3.62 -18.99 18.20
CA LYS A 103 4.74 -19.94 18.19
C LYS A 103 4.31 -21.35 17.80
N ALA A 104 3.26 -21.88 18.42
CA ALA A 104 2.76 -23.22 18.11
C ALA A 104 2.28 -23.34 16.64
N CYS A 105 1.65 -22.29 16.11
CA CYS A 105 1.18 -22.25 14.73
C CYS A 105 2.33 -22.13 13.72
N VAL A 106 3.36 -21.33 14.03
CA VAL A 106 4.58 -21.23 13.22
C VAL A 106 5.31 -22.57 13.16
N GLU A 107 5.46 -23.26 14.31
CA GLU A 107 6.03 -24.62 14.36
C GLU A 107 5.18 -25.64 13.57
N ALA A 108 3.88 -25.40 13.44
CA ALA A 108 2.96 -26.21 12.63
C ALA A 108 2.89 -25.81 11.15
N GLY A 109 3.62 -24.78 10.72
CA GLY A 109 3.73 -24.37 9.32
C GLY A 109 2.99 -23.10 8.92
N ALA A 110 2.50 -22.28 9.87
CA ALA A 110 2.04 -20.94 9.55
C ALA A 110 3.17 -20.11 8.89
N ALA A 111 2.81 -19.32 7.89
CA ALA A 111 3.72 -18.52 7.08
C ALA A 111 3.63 -17.02 7.37
N VAL A 112 2.56 -16.58 8.05
CA VAL A 112 2.33 -15.19 8.44
C VAL A 112 1.85 -15.13 9.89
N ILE A 113 2.34 -14.16 10.66
CA ILE A 113 1.81 -13.79 11.98
C ILE A 113 1.04 -12.49 11.80
N ASN A 114 -0.27 -12.52 12.02
CA ASN A 114 -1.13 -11.35 11.99
C ASN A 114 -1.49 -10.96 13.43
N ASP A 115 -0.85 -9.88 13.93
CA ASP A 115 -1.02 -9.44 15.31
C ASP A 115 -1.76 -8.10 15.36
N VAL A 116 -3.06 -8.17 15.65
CA VAL A 116 -3.93 -7.02 15.86
C VAL A 116 -3.50 -6.12 17.03
N SER A 117 -2.66 -6.62 17.94
CA SER A 117 -2.12 -5.81 19.03
C SER A 117 -0.94 -4.94 18.59
N GLY A 118 -0.38 -5.16 17.40
CA GLY A 118 0.73 -4.38 16.86
C GLY A 118 2.07 -4.74 17.48
N PHE A 119 2.31 -6.01 17.83
CA PHE A 119 3.57 -6.50 18.41
C PHE A 119 3.96 -5.81 19.73
N ARG A 120 2.95 -5.43 20.53
CA ARG A 120 3.16 -4.84 21.87
C ARG A 120 3.74 -5.83 22.88
N ASP A 121 3.52 -7.13 22.67
CA ASP A 121 4.11 -8.20 23.49
C ASP A 121 5.54 -8.51 23.03
N PRO A 122 6.57 -8.30 23.88
CA PRO A 122 7.95 -8.66 23.55
C PRO A 122 8.15 -10.14 23.17
N ALA A 123 7.33 -11.04 23.71
CA ALA A 123 7.38 -12.45 23.33
C ALA A 123 6.91 -12.66 21.88
N MET A 124 5.94 -11.88 21.39
CA MET A 124 5.49 -11.93 20.00
C MET A 124 6.58 -11.42 19.05
N VAL A 125 7.28 -10.35 19.44
CA VAL A 125 8.44 -9.82 18.70
C VAL A 125 9.53 -10.89 18.58
N GLN A 126 9.80 -11.63 19.65
CA GLN A 126 10.77 -12.72 19.62
C GLN A 126 10.36 -13.83 18.65
N VAL A 127 9.08 -14.24 18.66
CA VAL A 127 8.57 -15.26 17.72
C VAL A 127 8.68 -14.78 16.27
N ALA A 128 8.41 -13.50 16.00
CA ALA A 128 8.60 -12.92 14.68
C ALA A 128 10.07 -12.94 14.23
N ALA A 129 10.98 -12.52 15.10
CA ALA A 129 12.42 -12.46 14.82
C ALA A 129 13.05 -13.85 14.61
N GLU A 130 12.63 -14.85 15.40
CA GLU A 130 13.15 -16.22 15.34
C GLU A 130 12.55 -17.07 14.20
N SER A 131 11.49 -16.59 13.55
CA SER A 131 10.85 -17.26 12.43
C SER A 131 11.22 -16.64 11.08
N TYR A 132 10.74 -17.24 9.98
CA TYR A 132 10.78 -16.66 8.63
C TYR A 132 9.42 -16.11 8.19
N CYS A 133 8.44 -16.03 9.09
CA CYS A 133 7.08 -15.63 8.75
C CYS A 133 7.00 -14.18 8.30
N GLY A 134 6.07 -13.88 7.40
CA GLY A 134 5.60 -12.51 7.20
C GLY A 134 4.95 -12.03 8.49
N VAL A 135 4.96 -10.73 8.74
CA VAL A 135 4.28 -10.14 9.90
C VAL A 135 3.32 -9.06 9.43
N VAL A 136 2.12 -9.06 9.98
CA VAL A 136 1.15 -7.97 9.79
C VAL A 136 1.08 -7.21 11.10
N VAL A 137 1.64 -6.00 11.11
CA VAL A 137 1.62 -5.09 12.25
C VAL A 137 0.45 -4.14 12.11
N MET A 138 -0.53 -4.27 13.01
CA MET A 138 -1.73 -3.45 12.97
C MET A 138 -1.69 -2.30 13.99
N HIS A 139 -2.27 -1.16 13.63
CA HIS A 139 -2.62 -0.14 14.60
C HIS A 139 -3.95 -0.49 15.29
N MET A 140 -3.94 -0.57 16.62
CA MET A 140 -5.13 -0.58 17.46
C MET A 140 -4.94 0.34 18.67
N LYS A 141 -5.93 1.18 18.97
CA LYS A 141 -5.95 2.04 20.17
C LYS A 141 -6.86 1.44 21.23
N GLY A 142 -6.32 1.19 22.43
CA GLY A 142 -7.02 0.47 23.49
C GLY A 142 -7.00 -1.05 23.28
N GLU A 143 -7.93 -1.75 23.93
CA GLU A 143 -8.09 -3.21 23.81
C GLU A 143 -9.36 -3.56 23.04
N PRO A 144 -9.45 -4.71 22.34
CA PRO A 144 -10.58 -5.03 21.45
C PRO A 144 -11.98 -4.84 22.09
N GLY A 145 -12.11 -5.18 23.38
CA GLY A 145 -13.36 -5.03 24.12
C GLY A 145 -13.76 -3.58 24.48
N THR A 146 -12.82 -2.65 24.55
CA THR A 146 -13.05 -1.26 25.04
C THR A 146 -12.67 -0.17 24.04
N MET A 147 -11.96 -0.52 22.97
CA MET A 147 -11.36 0.42 22.00
C MET A 147 -12.38 1.38 21.37
N GLN A 148 -13.65 0.98 21.28
CA GLN A 148 -14.71 1.79 20.65
C GLN A 148 -15.42 2.77 21.59
N GLN A 149 -15.12 2.77 22.89
CA GLN A 149 -15.93 3.51 23.87
C GLN A 149 -15.73 5.04 23.81
N ASN A 150 -14.54 5.53 23.44
CA ASN A 150 -14.28 6.96 23.18
C ASN A 150 -12.88 7.20 22.56
N PRO A 151 -12.60 6.77 21.33
CA PRO A 151 -11.29 7.01 20.72
C PRO A 151 -11.10 8.48 20.35
N GLN A 152 -10.04 9.09 20.88
CA GLN A 152 -9.67 10.50 20.65
C GLN A 152 -8.42 10.56 19.78
N TYR A 153 -8.48 11.34 18.71
CA TYR A 153 -7.35 11.64 17.81
C TYR A 153 -7.42 13.12 17.48
N ASP A 154 -6.26 13.76 17.39
CA ASP A 154 -6.13 15.11 16.82
C ASP A 154 -6.07 15.01 15.29
N ASP A 155 -5.30 14.04 14.78
CA ASP A 155 -5.23 13.65 13.37
C ASP A 155 -5.05 12.12 13.29
N VAL A 156 -6.15 11.41 13.00
CA VAL A 156 -6.15 9.95 12.98
C VAL A 156 -5.20 9.39 11.91
N VAL A 157 -5.01 10.08 10.80
CA VAL A 157 -4.16 9.60 9.70
C VAL A 157 -2.70 9.74 10.09
N ALA A 158 -2.29 10.92 10.55
CA ALA A 158 -0.92 11.19 10.96
C ALA A 158 -0.50 10.33 12.17
N GLU A 159 -1.34 10.23 13.20
CA GLU A 159 -1.04 9.44 14.39
C GLU A 159 -0.91 7.95 14.08
N VAL A 160 -1.79 7.39 13.23
CA VAL A 160 -1.72 5.97 12.83
C VAL A 160 -0.50 5.71 11.96
N ARG A 161 -0.19 6.61 11.01
CA ARG A 161 0.99 6.50 10.15
C ARG A 161 2.27 6.50 10.98
N ASP A 162 2.37 7.43 11.92
CA ASP A 162 3.53 7.58 12.78
C ASP A 162 3.70 6.37 13.72
N TYR A 163 2.61 5.87 14.29
CA TYR A 163 2.63 4.63 15.06
C TYR A 163 3.13 3.43 14.24
N LEU A 164 2.60 3.23 13.03
CA LEU A 164 3.00 2.11 12.17
C LEU A 164 4.45 2.20 11.73
N ARG A 165 4.94 3.42 11.42
CA ARG A 165 6.36 3.68 11.16
C ARG A 165 7.22 3.20 12.32
N ASP A 166 6.87 3.62 13.54
CA ASP A 166 7.66 3.34 14.72
C ASP A 166 7.62 1.85 15.10
N GLN A 167 6.47 1.18 14.93
CA GLN A 167 6.37 -0.27 15.12
C GLN A 167 7.15 -1.07 14.08
N ALA A 168 7.07 -0.68 12.80
CA ALA A 168 7.86 -1.33 11.75
C ALA A 168 9.37 -1.18 12.02
N ALA A 169 9.83 0.02 12.40
CA ALA A 169 11.22 0.26 12.78
C ALA A 169 11.65 -0.57 14.01
N MET A 170 10.75 -0.77 14.98
CA MET A 170 11.02 -1.64 16.14
C MET A 170 11.22 -3.10 15.70
N LEU A 171 10.37 -3.62 14.81
CA LEU A 171 10.49 -4.98 14.27
C LEU A 171 11.79 -5.15 13.46
N GLU A 172 12.15 -4.16 12.65
CA GLU A 172 13.43 -4.14 11.93
C GLU A 172 14.62 -4.18 12.89
N ALA A 173 14.59 -3.36 13.95
CA ALA A 173 15.63 -3.34 14.98
C ALA A 173 15.72 -4.67 15.76
N ALA A 174 14.61 -5.40 15.87
CA ALA A 174 14.57 -6.75 16.44
C ALA A 174 15.05 -7.84 15.47
N GLY A 175 15.37 -7.50 14.22
CA GLY A 175 15.91 -8.42 13.22
C GLY A 175 14.90 -8.97 12.21
N VAL A 176 13.66 -8.47 12.19
CA VAL A 176 12.68 -8.81 11.15
C VAL A 176 13.05 -8.08 9.87
N ALA A 177 13.24 -8.81 8.76
CA ALA A 177 13.60 -8.19 7.49
C ALA A 177 12.46 -7.28 6.95
N PRO A 178 12.77 -6.12 6.36
CA PRO A 178 11.76 -5.17 5.87
C PRO A 178 10.75 -5.80 4.89
N GLU A 179 11.21 -6.69 4.00
CA GLU A 179 10.35 -7.41 3.05
C GLU A 179 9.38 -8.41 3.69
N ARG A 180 9.50 -8.69 4.99
CA ARG A 180 8.55 -9.55 5.75
C ARG A 180 7.46 -8.73 6.43
N ILE A 181 7.63 -7.42 6.57
CA ILE A 181 6.70 -6.57 7.31
C ILE A 181 5.60 -6.08 6.37
N CYS A 182 4.35 -6.24 6.78
CA CYS A 182 3.15 -5.62 6.20
C CYS A 182 2.47 -4.78 7.29
N VAL A 183 2.01 -3.58 6.95
CA VAL A 183 1.36 -2.67 7.90
C VAL A 183 -0.15 -2.64 7.68
N ASP A 184 -0.93 -2.65 8.76
CA ASP A 184 -2.40 -2.51 8.73
C ASP A 184 -2.83 -1.27 9.54
N PRO A 185 -3.42 -0.24 8.91
CA PRO A 185 -3.96 0.93 9.60
C PRO A 185 -5.10 0.64 10.60
N GLY A 186 -5.67 -0.57 10.57
CA GLY A 186 -6.69 -1.06 11.49
C GLY A 186 -7.99 -0.26 11.40
N PRO A 187 -8.66 -0.16 10.23
CA PRO A 187 -9.95 0.51 10.13
C PRO A 187 -10.96 -0.11 11.11
N GLY A 188 -11.73 0.69 11.87
CA GLY A 188 -12.63 0.15 12.88
C GLY A 188 -11.98 -0.46 14.14
N PHE A 189 -10.65 -0.37 14.31
CA PHE A 189 -9.95 -0.73 15.54
C PHE A 189 -9.54 0.51 16.33
N GLY A 190 -10.33 0.83 17.36
CA GLY A 190 -10.13 2.01 18.20
C GLY A 190 -10.39 3.32 17.46
N LYS A 191 -11.36 3.34 16.54
CA LYS A 191 -11.71 4.50 15.69
C LYS A 191 -13.21 4.56 15.51
N THR A 192 -13.77 5.77 15.55
CA THR A 192 -15.17 6.02 15.17
C THR A 192 -15.39 5.74 13.68
N ALA A 193 -16.65 5.69 13.24
CA ALA A 193 -16.97 5.53 11.82
C ALA A 193 -16.40 6.68 10.98
N SER A 194 -16.52 7.93 11.44
CA SER A 194 -15.95 9.10 10.76
C SER A 194 -14.43 9.05 10.69
N GLN A 195 -13.75 8.71 11.79
CA GLN A 195 -12.29 8.53 11.81
C GLN A 195 -11.84 7.38 10.90
N THR A 196 -12.65 6.32 10.78
CA THR A 196 -12.36 5.22 9.85
C THR A 196 -12.50 5.68 8.40
N LEU A 197 -13.51 6.51 8.08
CA LEU A 197 -13.66 7.13 6.77
C LEU A 197 -12.48 8.05 6.43
N GLU A 198 -12.06 8.91 7.36
CA GLU A 198 -10.87 9.76 7.21
C GLU A 198 -9.62 8.92 6.89
N LEU A 199 -9.46 7.79 7.59
CA LEU A 199 -8.35 6.87 7.37
C LEU A 199 -8.37 6.21 5.99
N VAL A 200 -9.52 5.65 5.56
CA VAL A 200 -9.59 4.94 4.26
C VAL A 200 -9.48 5.89 3.08
N CYS A 201 -9.96 7.13 3.21
CA CYS A 201 -9.80 8.17 2.19
C CYS A 201 -8.35 8.67 2.03
N ASN A 202 -7.47 8.38 2.99
CA ASN A 202 -6.07 8.83 2.97
C ASN A 202 -5.08 7.66 2.98
N PHE A 203 -5.45 6.53 2.37
CA PHE A 203 -4.68 5.29 2.43
C PHE A 203 -3.26 5.41 1.84
N GLN A 204 -3.05 6.35 0.91
CA GLN A 204 -1.75 6.65 0.31
C GLN A 204 -0.69 7.07 1.35
N GLU A 205 -1.09 7.67 2.48
CA GLU A 205 -0.18 8.08 3.56
C GLU A 205 0.54 6.88 4.21
N PHE A 206 -0.15 5.74 4.36
CA PHE A 206 0.46 4.50 4.88
C PHE A 206 1.36 3.86 3.84
N ALA A 207 0.99 4.01 2.58
CA ALA A 207 1.71 3.50 1.43
C ALA A 207 3.09 4.17 1.24
N ARG A 208 3.25 5.42 1.74
CA ARG A 208 4.53 6.14 1.84
C ARG A 208 5.52 5.54 2.84
N LEU A 209 5.07 4.69 3.77
CA LEU A 209 5.97 4.03 4.73
C LEU A 209 6.92 3.03 4.06
N GLY A 210 6.65 2.62 2.82
CA GLY A 210 7.51 1.71 2.07
C GLY A 210 7.30 0.22 2.37
N TYR A 211 6.24 -0.13 3.11
CA TYR A 211 5.84 -1.51 3.38
C TYR A 211 4.58 -1.88 2.54
N PRO A 212 4.30 -3.17 2.31
CA PRO A 212 2.99 -3.59 1.84
C PRO A 212 1.95 -3.14 2.86
N VAL A 213 0.86 -2.55 2.38
CA VAL A 213 -0.22 -2.08 3.25
C VAL A 213 -1.42 -3.01 3.09
N MET A 214 -1.93 -3.51 4.20
CA MET A 214 -3.15 -4.30 4.27
C MET A 214 -4.37 -3.40 4.44
N VAL A 215 -5.41 -3.65 3.65
CA VAL A 215 -6.76 -3.13 3.86
C VAL A 215 -7.67 -4.23 4.39
N ALA A 216 -8.22 -4.03 5.59
CA ALA A 216 -9.12 -4.97 6.25
C ALA A 216 -10.48 -4.31 6.53
N VAL A 217 -11.28 -3.99 5.50
CA VAL A 217 -12.55 -3.25 5.65
C VAL A 217 -13.79 -4.15 5.70
N SER A 218 -13.63 -5.44 5.44
CA SER A 218 -14.73 -6.38 5.19
C SER A 218 -15.75 -6.45 6.33
N ARG A 219 -17.02 -6.16 5.98
CA ARG A 219 -18.22 -6.21 6.84
C ARG A 219 -18.18 -5.30 8.08
N LYS A 220 -17.21 -4.38 8.18
CA LYS A 220 -17.03 -3.53 9.36
C LYS A 220 -18.20 -2.56 9.57
N SER A 221 -18.43 -2.19 10.83
CA SER A 221 -19.58 -1.35 11.24
C SER A 221 -19.58 0.05 10.61
N TYR A 222 -18.40 0.61 10.29
CA TYR A 222 -18.33 1.92 9.64
C TYR A 222 -19.00 1.93 8.26
N LEU A 223 -19.02 0.80 7.55
CA LEU A 223 -19.74 0.65 6.28
C LEU A 223 -21.25 0.75 6.49
N GLY A 224 -21.76 0.20 7.60
CA GLY A 224 -23.16 0.36 7.96
C GLY A 224 -23.52 1.82 8.23
N PHE A 225 -22.64 2.55 8.91
CA PHE A 225 -22.79 4.00 9.11
C PHE A 225 -22.71 4.78 7.79
N ALA A 226 -21.75 4.48 6.93
CA ALA A 226 -21.50 5.23 5.70
C ALA A 226 -22.58 5.00 4.62
N TYR A 227 -23.06 3.76 4.51
CA TYR A 227 -23.94 3.33 3.42
C TYR A 227 -25.37 2.97 3.87
N GLY A 228 -25.67 3.02 5.17
CA GLY A 228 -27.00 2.69 5.71
C GLY A 228 -27.35 1.20 5.62
N ILE A 229 -26.35 0.31 5.73
CA ILE A 229 -26.51 -1.15 5.64
C ILE A 229 -26.30 -1.78 7.02
N ASP A 230 -27.38 -2.15 7.70
CA ASP A 230 -27.33 -2.64 9.09
C ASP A 230 -26.80 -4.08 9.20
N ASP A 231 -27.19 -4.97 8.28
CA ASP A 231 -26.75 -6.37 8.29
C ASP A 231 -25.30 -6.48 7.75
N PRO A 232 -24.34 -7.02 8.54
CA PRO A 232 -22.98 -7.23 8.09
C PRO A 232 -22.84 -8.08 6.82
N VAL A 233 -23.71 -9.07 6.61
CA VAL A 233 -23.64 -9.98 5.44
C VAL A 233 -24.04 -9.25 4.16
N GLU A 234 -24.94 -8.27 4.25
CA GLU A 234 -25.33 -7.43 3.10
C GLU A 234 -24.23 -6.42 2.70
N ARG A 235 -23.15 -6.31 3.49
CA ARG A 235 -22.05 -5.38 3.22
C ARG A 235 -20.98 -5.94 2.28
N ASP A 236 -21.12 -7.14 1.75
CA ASP A 236 -20.07 -7.77 0.93
C ASP A 236 -19.71 -6.95 -0.31
N HIS A 237 -20.71 -6.44 -1.02
CA HIS A 237 -20.49 -5.62 -2.21
C HIS A 237 -19.75 -4.30 -1.88
N VAL A 238 -20.23 -3.56 -0.87
CA VAL A 238 -19.56 -2.31 -0.45
C VAL A 238 -18.17 -2.56 0.14
N SER A 239 -17.95 -3.71 0.80
CA SER A 239 -16.64 -4.11 1.31
C SER A 239 -15.64 -4.32 0.17
N ALA A 240 -16.06 -4.97 -0.91
CA ALA A 240 -15.22 -5.21 -2.07
C ALA A 240 -14.88 -3.90 -2.82
N THR A 241 -15.86 -3.01 -2.96
CA THR A 241 -15.66 -1.67 -3.56
C THR A 241 -14.71 -0.81 -2.73
N GLU A 242 -14.82 -0.82 -1.41
CA GLU A 242 -13.91 -0.09 -0.51
C GLU A 242 -12.49 -0.68 -0.54
N ALA A 243 -12.37 -2.00 -0.64
CA ALA A 243 -11.07 -2.64 -0.84
C ALA A 243 -10.42 -2.22 -2.16
N LEU A 244 -11.20 -2.15 -3.25
CA LEU A 244 -10.74 -1.62 -4.53
C LEU A 244 -10.24 -0.17 -4.39
N MET A 245 -11.02 0.72 -3.76
CA MET A 245 -10.61 2.11 -3.55
C MET A 245 -9.31 2.21 -2.74
N ALA A 246 -9.16 1.44 -1.67
CA ALA A 246 -7.92 1.41 -0.89
C ALA A 246 -6.73 0.88 -1.72
N CYS A 247 -6.95 -0.13 -2.58
CA CYS A 247 -5.95 -0.62 -3.52
C CYS A 247 -5.55 0.43 -4.56
N GLU A 248 -6.50 1.23 -5.06
CA GLU A 248 -6.21 2.35 -5.95
C GLU A 248 -5.32 3.39 -5.27
N LEU A 249 -5.54 3.66 -3.98
CA LEU A 249 -4.71 4.55 -3.14
C LEU A 249 -3.38 3.92 -2.69
N GLY A 250 -3.19 2.61 -2.83
CA GLY A 250 -1.89 1.97 -2.59
C GLY A 250 -1.87 0.74 -1.68
N ALA A 251 -3.02 0.24 -1.24
CA ALA A 251 -3.09 -1.06 -0.55
C ALA A 251 -2.63 -2.19 -1.48
N GLY A 252 -1.81 -3.09 -0.95
CA GLY A 252 -1.28 -4.25 -1.69
C GLY A 252 -1.80 -5.59 -1.19
N VAL A 253 -2.42 -5.62 -0.01
CA VAL A 253 -2.98 -6.83 0.62
C VAL A 253 -4.42 -6.53 1.04
N VAL A 254 -5.35 -7.41 0.74
CA VAL A 254 -6.78 -7.26 1.06
C VAL A 254 -7.21 -8.40 1.96
N ARG A 255 -7.74 -8.09 3.15
CA ARG A 255 -8.30 -9.07 4.08
C ARG A 255 -9.83 -9.08 4.00
N ALA A 256 -10.42 -10.19 3.54
CA ALA A 256 -11.83 -10.24 3.16
C ALA A 256 -12.57 -11.53 3.57
N HIS A 257 -13.87 -11.41 3.89
CA HIS A 257 -14.76 -12.55 4.11
C HIS A 257 -15.28 -13.15 2.79
N ASN A 258 -15.70 -12.31 1.85
CA ASN A 258 -16.23 -12.72 0.54
C ASN A 258 -15.14 -12.56 -0.52
N VAL A 259 -14.43 -13.65 -0.81
CA VAL A 259 -13.29 -13.65 -1.72
C VAL A 259 -13.74 -13.46 -3.16
N ALA A 260 -14.77 -14.19 -3.60
CA ALA A 260 -15.29 -14.07 -4.97
C ALA A 260 -15.67 -12.63 -5.35
N GLU A 261 -16.42 -11.92 -4.49
CA GLU A 261 -16.83 -10.53 -4.78
C GLU A 261 -15.62 -9.58 -4.73
N THR A 262 -14.65 -9.83 -3.85
CA THR A 262 -13.41 -9.06 -3.77
C THR A 262 -12.56 -9.22 -5.04
N VAL A 263 -12.39 -10.45 -5.54
CA VAL A 263 -11.69 -10.74 -6.81
C VAL A 263 -12.36 -10.01 -7.97
N LYS A 264 -13.70 -10.07 -8.02
CA LYS A 264 -14.48 -9.39 -9.05
C LYS A 264 -14.32 -7.87 -9.00
N ALA A 265 -14.34 -7.24 -7.83
CA ALA A 265 -14.12 -5.80 -7.74
C ALA A 265 -12.68 -5.42 -8.14
N LEU A 266 -11.69 -6.21 -7.69
CA LEU A 266 -10.28 -5.94 -7.99
C LEU A 266 -9.90 -6.13 -9.47
N SER A 267 -10.73 -6.83 -10.26
CA SER A 267 -10.49 -6.92 -11.71
C SER A 267 -10.67 -5.58 -12.44
N ASP A 268 -11.36 -4.62 -11.82
CA ASP A 268 -11.57 -3.26 -12.35
C ASP A 268 -10.46 -2.27 -11.93
N MET A 269 -9.43 -2.75 -11.22
CA MET A 269 -8.35 -1.90 -10.73
C MET A 269 -7.48 -1.32 -11.86
N ARG A 270 -7.44 0.01 -11.94
CA ARG A 270 -6.60 0.74 -12.91
C ARG A 270 -5.12 0.57 -12.58
N PRO A 271 -4.21 0.43 -13.56
CA PRO A 271 -2.78 0.45 -13.29
C PRO A 271 -2.34 1.83 -12.77
N TYR A 272 -1.24 1.87 -12.02
CA TYR A 272 -0.58 3.12 -11.66
C TYR A 272 0.56 3.48 -12.62
N ALA A 273 0.86 4.77 -12.72
CA ALA A 273 2.00 5.33 -13.43
C ALA A 273 2.71 6.38 -12.57
N PHE A 274 4.03 6.44 -12.64
CA PHE A 274 4.84 7.51 -12.09
C PHE A 274 5.18 8.50 -13.20
N LEU A 275 4.85 9.76 -12.99
CA LEU A 275 5.15 10.84 -13.93
C LEU A 275 6.20 11.76 -13.33
N GLY A 276 7.30 11.99 -14.03
CA GLY A 276 8.31 12.97 -13.68
C GLY A 276 7.97 14.32 -14.29
N LEU A 277 8.07 15.38 -13.50
CA LEU A 277 7.79 16.76 -13.89
C LEU A 277 9.06 17.59 -13.74
N GLY A 278 9.35 18.45 -14.71
CA GLY A 278 10.48 19.38 -14.65
C GLY A 278 10.19 20.73 -15.33
N CYS A 279 10.65 21.83 -14.74
CA CYS A 279 10.53 23.18 -15.30
C CYS A 279 11.75 24.03 -14.92
N ASN A 280 12.36 24.73 -15.89
CA ASN A 280 13.37 25.75 -15.60
C ASN A 280 13.11 27.11 -16.27
N VAL A 281 12.05 27.24 -17.07
CA VAL A 281 11.67 28.51 -17.71
C VAL A 281 10.24 28.88 -17.29
N PRO A 282 10.05 29.82 -16.34
CA PRO A 282 8.71 30.31 -16.02
C PRO A 282 8.18 31.15 -17.19
N LEU A 283 6.90 30.95 -17.57
CA LEU A 283 6.26 31.78 -18.60
C LEU A 283 6.04 33.22 -18.15
N VAL A 284 5.77 33.41 -16.85
CA VAL A 284 5.53 34.71 -16.22
C VAL A 284 6.21 34.69 -14.85
N ALA A 285 7.27 35.50 -14.69
CA ALA A 285 7.92 35.76 -13.42
C ALA A 285 8.54 37.16 -13.45
N GLU A 286 8.43 37.90 -12.35
CA GLU A 286 9.24 39.10 -12.15
C GLU A 286 10.66 38.72 -11.71
N PRO A 287 11.68 39.58 -11.94
CA PRO A 287 13.03 39.32 -11.46
C PRO A 287 13.05 39.06 -9.94
N GLY A 288 13.53 37.90 -9.52
CA GLY A 288 13.54 37.45 -8.12
C GLY A 288 12.36 36.55 -7.71
N GLU A 289 11.40 36.27 -8.60
CA GLU A 289 10.26 35.36 -8.39
C GLU A 289 10.34 34.11 -9.29
N GLU A 290 11.53 33.79 -9.82
CA GLU A 290 11.69 32.74 -10.82
C GLU A 290 11.35 31.35 -10.25
N LEU A 291 11.66 31.11 -8.97
CA LEU A 291 11.37 29.83 -8.29
C LEU A 291 9.85 29.61 -8.18
N GLU A 292 9.13 30.62 -7.68
CA GLU A 292 7.68 30.63 -7.55
C GLU A 292 7.01 30.48 -8.92
N GLY A 293 7.54 31.15 -9.95
CA GLY A 293 7.09 30.99 -11.33
C GLY A 293 7.25 29.56 -11.84
N LYS A 294 8.39 28.91 -11.57
CA LYS A 294 8.63 27.49 -11.95
C LYS A 294 7.67 26.55 -11.21
N ILE A 295 7.44 26.78 -9.91
CA ILE A 295 6.46 26.02 -9.11
C ILE A 295 5.04 26.22 -9.64
N ALA A 296 4.66 27.44 -10.01
CA ALA A 296 3.35 27.73 -10.60
C ALA A 296 3.13 26.99 -11.92
N MET A 297 4.17 26.90 -12.77
CA MET A 297 4.12 26.10 -13.99
C MET A 297 3.86 24.62 -13.72
N LEU A 298 4.55 24.02 -12.73
CA LEU A 298 4.31 22.62 -12.37
C LEU A 298 2.90 22.41 -11.78
N ASN A 299 2.40 23.33 -10.95
CA ASN A 299 1.04 23.26 -10.43
C ASN A 299 -0.01 23.35 -11.55
N GLN A 300 0.24 24.16 -12.58
CA GLN A 300 -0.62 24.22 -13.75
C GLN A 300 -0.60 22.88 -14.52
N ALA A 301 0.58 22.28 -14.73
CA ALA A 301 0.68 20.95 -15.33
C ALA A 301 -0.09 19.89 -14.53
N ILE A 302 0.05 19.89 -13.20
CA ILE A 302 -0.71 19.01 -12.29
C ILE A 302 -2.22 19.25 -12.42
N THR A 303 -2.65 20.49 -12.56
CA THR A 303 -4.08 20.83 -12.77
C THR A 303 -4.61 20.27 -14.09
N GLU A 304 -3.81 20.32 -15.16
CA GLU A 304 -4.17 19.70 -16.44
C GLU A 304 -4.17 18.17 -16.36
N LEU A 305 -3.26 17.56 -15.59
CA LEU A 305 -3.27 16.11 -15.32
C LEU A 305 -4.56 15.66 -14.62
N CYS A 306 -5.14 16.47 -13.73
CA CYS A 306 -6.44 16.18 -13.11
C CYS A 306 -7.60 16.11 -14.13
N SER A 307 -7.42 16.67 -15.33
CA SER A 307 -8.43 16.68 -16.39
C SER A 307 -8.30 15.50 -17.36
N LEU A 308 -7.32 14.61 -17.16
CA LEU A 308 -7.16 13.42 -17.97
C LEU A 308 -8.36 12.46 -17.78
N PRO A 309 -8.87 11.86 -18.87
CA PRO A 309 -9.96 10.89 -18.75
C PRO A 309 -9.50 9.65 -17.99
N ASP A 310 -10.43 9.01 -17.27
CA ASP A 310 -10.19 7.73 -16.58
C ASP A 310 -8.89 7.70 -15.75
N SER A 311 -8.58 8.83 -15.13
CA SER A 311 -7.31 9.05 -14.42
C SER A 311 -7.55 9.74 -13.09
N GLN A 312 -6.73 9.42 -12.10
CA GLN A 312 -6.78 10.01 -10.77
C GLN A 312 -5.38 10.18 -10.23
N ILE A 313 -5.04 11.40 -9.80
CA ILE A 313 -3.82 11.64 -9.04
C ILE A 313 -4.02 11.07 -7.65
N ILE A 314 -3.10 10.17 -7.25
CA ILE A 314 -3.09 9.54 -5.95
C ILE A 314 -2.20 10.31 -4.99
N ASP A 315 -1.04 10.75 -5.49
CA ASP A 315 -0.06 11.43 -4.66
C ASP A 315 0.91 12.28 -5.49
N ILE A 316 1.53 13.26 -4.82
CA ILE A 316 2.49 14.18 -5.42
C ILE A 316 3.67 14.33 -4.45
N SER A 317 4.89 14.22 -4.96
CA SER A 317 6.08 14.47 -4.15
C SER A 317 6.16 15.94 -3.73
N SER A 318 7.09 16.24 -2.83
CA SER A 318 7.54 17.61 -2.65
C SER A 318 8.18 18.15 -3.93
N PHE A 319 8.31 19.47 -4.01
CA PHE A 319 9.09 20.10 -5.07
C PHE A 319 10.59 20.05 -4.73
N TYR A 320 11.40 19.76 -5.74
CA TYR A 320 12.85 19.68 -5.64
C TYR A 320 13.50 20.65 -6.61
N GLU A 321 14.41 21.48 -6.12
CA GLU A 321 15.27 22.29 -6.97
C GLU A 321 16.49 21.46 -7.39
N SER A 322 16.90 21.54 -8.66
CA SER A 322 18.09 20.85 -9.14
C SER A 322 18.92 21.66 -10.12
N GLU A 323 20.21 21.40 -10.12
CA GLU A 323 21.11 21.86 -11.19
C GLU A 323 20.70 21.24 -12.54
N PRO A 324 20.97 21.92 -13.67
CA PRO A 324 20.76 21.35 -14.98
C PRO A 324 21.58 20.07 -15.20
N ALA A 325 21.00 19.09 -15.89
CA ALA A 325 21.71 17.89 -16.29
C ALA A 325 22.08 17.96 -17.79
N TYR A 326 23.30 17.55 -18.12
CA TYR A 326 23.83 17.40 -19.49
C TYR A 326 24.06 18.71 -20.28
N TYR A 327 23.20 19.72 -20.14
CA TYR A 327 23.39 21.07 -20.67
C TYR A 327 23.39 22.07 -19.52
N GLU A 328 24.55 22.62 -19.16
CA GLU A 328 24.74 23.35 -17.90
C GLU A 328 24.52 24.87 -17.99
N ASP A 329 24.54 25.44 -19.19
CA ASP A 329 24.34 26.88 -19.42
C ASP A 329 22.84 27.23 -19.45
N GLN A 330 22.16 26.99 -18.34
CA GLN A 330 20.75 27.29 -18.13
C GLN A 330 20.43 27.43 -16.62
N ASP A 331 19.26 27.98 -16.32
CA ASP A 331 18.79 28.15 -14.95
C ASP A 331 18.41 26.80 -14.30
N THR A 332 18.33 26.78 -12.96
CA THR A 332 17.95 25.61 -12.16
C THR A 332 16.55 25.12 -12.50
N PHE A 333 16.33 23.81 -12.32
CA PHE A 333 15.03 23.18 -12.51
C PHE A 333 14.29 23.06 -11.19
N VAL A 334 12.97 23.22 -11.24
CA VAL A 334 12.06 22.68 -10.23
C VAL A 334 11.50 21.37 -10.78
N ASN A 335 11.47 20.33 -9.93
CA ASN A 335 11.07 18.98 -10.29
C ASN A 335 10.07 18.42 -9.26
N ALA A 336 9.23 17.50 -9.71
CA ALA A 336 8.34 16.72 -8.86
C ALA A 336 8.02 15.37 -9.51
N VAL A 337 7.44 14.45 -8.74
CA VAL A 337 6.86 13.20 -9.25
C VAL A 337 5.39 13.16 -8.87
N VAL A 338 4.55 12.77 -9.83
CA VAL A 338 3.12 12.51 -9.63
C VAL A 338 2.88 11.01 -9.73
N LEU A 339 2.19 10.45 -8.75
CA LEU A 339 1.65 9.10 -8.79
C LEU A 339 0.20 9.15 -9.28
N LEU A 340 -0.06 8.52 -10.41
CA LEU A 340 -1.36 8.51 -11.10
C LEU A 340 -1.91 7.08 -11.15
N ARG A 341 -3.22 6.88 -10.98
CA ARG A 341 -3.96 5.70 -11.45
C ARG A 341 -4.65 6.05 -12.76
N THR A 342 -4.52 5.23 -13.79
CA THR A 342 -5.11 5.55 -15.10
C THR A 342 -5.44 4.30 -15.90
N GLY A 343 -6.60 4.28 -16.57
CA GLY A 343 -6.91 3.27 -17.59
C GLY A 343 -6.39 3.63 -18.99
N ILE A 344 -5.76 4.80 -19.16
CA ILE A 344 -5.16 5.22 -20.43
C ILE A 344 -3.92 4.37 -20.73
N ALA A 345 -3.83 3.84 -21.95
CA ALA A 345 -2.68 3.06 -22.38
C ALA A 345 -1.39 3.93 -22.41
N PRO A 346 -0.20 3.38 -22.09
CA PRO A 346 1.04 4.17 -21.94
C PRO A 346 1.38 5.09 -23.12
N LYS A 347 1.16 4.63 -24.35
CA LYS A 347 1.40 5.43 -25.57
C LYS A 347 0.42 6.58 -25.72
N GLU A 348 -0.85 6.38 -25.36
CA GLU A 348 -1.87 7.43 -25.40
C GLU A 348 -1.64 8.44 -24.30
N LEU A 349 -1.26 7.97 -23.09
CA LEU A 349 -0.84 8.82 -21.98
C LEU A 349 0.31 9.74 -22.40
N LEU A 350 1.35 9.21 -23.04
CA LEU A 350 2.45 10.02 -23.59
C LEU A 350 1.95 11.12 -24.55
N GLY A 351 0.95 10.82 -25.38
CA GLY A 351 0.31 11.80 -26.25
C GLY A 351 -0.39 12.92 -25.48
N TYR A 352 -1.11 12.59 -24.40
CA TYR A 352 -1.71 13.58 -23.51
C TYR A 352 -0.66 14.43 -22.80
N LEU A 353 0.42 13.83 -22.30
CA LEU A 353 1.52 14.56 -21.66
C LEU A 353 2.14 15.58 -22.62
N HIS A 354 2.43 15.17 -23.87
CA HIS A 354 2.91 16.09 -24.90
C HIS A 354 1.91 17.22 -25.20
N ALA A 355 0.60 16.95 -25.13
CA ALA A 355 -0.41 17.99 -25.33
C ALA A 355 -0.41 19.04 -24.20
N ILE A 356 -0.25 18.59 -22.94
CA ILE A 356 -0.11 19.47 -21.76
C ILE A 356 1.18 20.29 -21.87
N GLU A 357 2.29 19.69 -22.27
CA GLU A 357 3.53 20.45 -22.47
C GLU A 357 3.38 21.55 -23.53
N ASN A 358 2.70 21.24 -24.64
CA ASN A 358 2.46 22.20 -25.70
C ASN A 358 1.50 23.33 -25.25
N SER A 359 0.48 23.03 -24.43
CA SER A 359 -0.41 24.06 -23.87
C SER A 359 0.35 25.00 -22.93
N LEU A 360 1.38 24.49 -22.25
CA LEU A 360 2.29 25.22 -21.38
C LEU A 360 3.49 25.85 -22.12
N GLY A 361 3.45 25.93 -23.45
CA GLY A 361 4.43 26.66 -24.25
C GLY A 361 5.76 25.94 -24.47
N ARG A 362 5.81 24.61 -24.35
CA ARG A 362 7.05 23.85 -24.62
C ARG A 362 7.47 23.99 -26.08
N VAL A 363 8.70 24.42 -26.32
CA VAL A 363 9.35 24.46 -27.64
C VAL A 363 10.58 23.56 -27.64
N ARG A 364 10.72 22.69 -28.65
CA ARG A 364 11.82 21.71 -28.75
C ARG A 364 12.85 22.14 -29.81
N GLU A 365 13.62 23.20 -29.53
CA GLU A 365 14.66 23.69 -30.46
C GLU A 365 16.05 23.11 -30.16
N ILE A 366 16.38 22.89 -28.87
CA ILE A 366 17.69 22.43 -28.40
C ILE A 366 17.50 21.16 -27.56
N GLU A 367 18.29 20.12 -27.83
CA GLU A 367 18.29 18.89 -27.03
C GLU A 367 18.77 19.18 -25.60
N ASN A 368 18.00 18.75 -24.59
CA ASN A 368 18.22 19.04 -23.16
C ASN A 368 18.25 20.55 -22.80
N GLY A 369 17.76 21.41 -23.69
CA GLY A 369 17.71 22.86 -23.46
C GLY A 369 16.60 23.31 -22.49
N PRO A 370 16.50 24.63 -22.27
CA PRO A 370 15.51 25.23 -21.38
C PRO A 370 14.07 24.92 -21.80
N ARG A 371 13.20 24.68 -20.83
CA ARG A 371 11.81 24.25 -21.05
C ARG A 371 10.87 24.73 -19.96
N THR A 372 9.66 25.10 -20.38
CA THR A 372 8.58 25.57 -19.52
C THR A 372 7.91 24.44 -18.73
N CYS A 373 7.87 23.24 -19.31
CA CYS A 373 7.44 22.00 -18.67
C CYS A 373 7.99 20.78 -19.44
N ASP A 374 8.33 19.73 -18.70
CA ASP A 374 8.73 18.41 -19.19
C ASP A 374 8.01 17.35 -18.37
N LEU A 375 7.27 16.47 -19.03
CA LEU A 375 6.46 15.42 -18.44
C LEU A 375 6.90 14.06 -18.99
N ASP A 376 7.57 13.28 -18.16
CA ASP A 376 8.07 11.94 -18.52
C ASP A 376 7.25 10.85 -17.81
N ILE A 377 6.89 9.76 -18.52
CA ILE A 377 6.45 8.53 -17.84
C ILE A 377 7.70 7.82 -17.33
N LEU A 378 7.83 7.72 -16.01
CA LEU A 378 8.97 7.08 -15.34
C LEU A 378 8.76 5.57 -15.27
N ASP A 379 7.61 5.14 -14.79
CA ASP A 379 7.27 3.73 -14.64
C ASP A 379 5.77 3.55 -14.82
N TYR A 380 5.36 2.39 -15.31
CA TYR A 380 3.97 2.05 -15.51
C TYR A 380 3.76 0.61 -15.05
N GLN A 381 2.85 0.42 -14.10
CA GLN A 381 2.69 -0.83 -13.35
C GLN A 381 2.68 -2.05 -14.26
N LEU A 382 3.70 -2.92 -14.09
CA LEU A 382 3.86 -4.20 -14.81
C LEU A 382 3.97 -4.07 -16.35
N TYR A 383 4.27 -2.87 -16.86
CA TYR A 383 4.42 -2.61 -18.28
C TYR A 383 5.87 -2.30 -18.65
N VAL A 384 6.47 -3.20 -19.42
CA VAL A 384 7.84 -3.06 -19.94
C VAL A 384 7.79 -2.94 -21.46
N THR A 385 8.47 -1.93 -22.01
CA THR A 385 8.59 -1.74 -23.46
C THR A 385 9.93 -1.12 -23.79
N ASP A 386 10.47 -1.45 -24.94
CA ASP A 386 11.62 -0.78 -25.54
C ASP A 386 11.37 -0.63 -27.04
N ASN A 387 10.99 0.57 -27.47
CA ASN A 387 10.74 0.89 -28.88
C ASN A 387 11.03 2.37 -29.15
N ASP A 388 11.09 2.74 -30.43
CA ASP A 388 11.45 4.09 -30.89
C ASP A 388 10.54 5.23 -30.38
N VAL A 389 9.35 4.90 -29.85
CA VAL A 389 8.37 5.87 -29.34
C VAL A 389 8.41 5.99 -27.82
N LEU A 390 8.55 4.86 -27.12
CA LEU A 390 8.46 4.80 -25.66
C LEU A 390 9.26 3.61 -25.12
N THR A 391 10.19 3.91 -24.22
CA THR A 391 10.93 2.93 -23.42
C THR A 391 10.51 3.06 -21.95
N LEU A 392 9.97 1.98 -21.37
CA LEU A 392 9.56 1.88 -19.97
C LEU A 392 10.08 0.59 -19.33
N PRO A 393 10.50 0.62 -18.05
CA PRO A 393 10.69 1.81 -17.22
C PRO A 393 11.72 2.80 -17.80
N HIS A 394 11.64 4.08 -17.42
CA HIS A 394 12.49 5.11 -18.02
C HIS A 394 13.98 4.81 -17.75
N PRO A 395 14.82 4.70 -18.80
CA PRO A 395 16.15 4.07 -18.69
C PRO A 395 17.15 4.84 -17.83
N ARG A 396 16.93 6.14 -17.64
CA ARG A 396 17.82 7.02 -16.83
C ARG A 396 17.33 7.29 -15.40
N ILE A 397 16.32 6.54 -14.90
CA ILE A 397 15.85 6.71 -13.51
C ILE A 397 17.01 6.63 -12.53
N PHE A 398 17.88 5.63 -12.67
CA PHE A 398 18.93 5.33 -11.68
C PHE A 398 20.07 6.34 -11.59
N GLU A 399 20.16 7.29 -12.52
CA GLU A 399 21.25 8.27 -12.58
C GLU A 399 20.79 9.73 -12.39
N ARG A 400 19.48 9.97 -12.29
CA ARG A 400 18.89 11.33 -12.18
C ARG A 400 18.39 11.57 -10.77
N ASP A 401 19.10 12.41 -10.02
CA ASP A 401 18.78 12.65 -8.60
C ASP A 401 17.42 13.35 -8.43
N PHE A 402 17.10 14.28 -9.35
CA PHE A 402 15.80 14.97 -9.46
C PHE A 402 14.62 14.07 -9.85
N VAL A 403 14.86 12.81 -10.23
CA VAL A 403 13.83 11.78 -10.42
C VAL A 403 13.79 10.84 -9.22
N LEU A 404 14.96 10.38 -8.77
CA LEU A 404 15.07 9.39 -7.68
C LEU A 404 14.53 9.89 -6.36
N LYS A 405 14.95 11.08 -5.90
CA LYS A 405 14.54 11.64 -4.61
C LYS A 405 13.01 11.79 -4.50
N PRO A 406 12.32 12.48 -5.43
CA PRO A 406 10.86 12.60 -5.37
C PRO A 406 10.12 11.27 -5.56
N LEU A 407 10.61 10.35 -6.40
CA LEU A 407 9.99 9.02 -6.56
C LEU A 407 10.07 8.22 -5.25
N LEU A 408 11.25 8.19 -4.61
CA LEU A 408 11.47 7.47 -3.36
C LEU A 408 10.80 8.15 -2.16
N GLU A 409 10.49 9.46 -2.23
CA GLU A 409 9.62 10.13 -1.25
C GLU A 409 8.20 9.53 -1.27
N LEU A 410 7.67 9.25 -2.46
CA LEU A 410 6.34 8.64 -2.60
C LEU A 410 6.36 7.14 -2.30
N ARG A 411 7.40 6.43 -2.75
CA ARG A 411 7.55 4.97 -2.59
C ARG A 411 9.00 4.59 -2.28
N PRO A 412 9.39 4.56 -1.00
CA PRO A 412 10.79 4.29 -0.60
C PRO A 412 11.35 2.95 -1.10
N ASN A 413 10.50 1.93 -1.22
CA ASN A 413 10.88 0.57 -1.65
C ASN A 413 10.29 0.19 -3.01
N HIS A 414 10.12 1.17 -3.91
CA HIS A 414 9.54 0.93 -5.23
C HIS A 414 10.36 -0.10 -6.03
N VAL A 415 9.63 -0.99 -6.70
CA VAL A 415 10.17 -1.97 -7.65
C VAL A 415 9.49 -1.67 -8.98
N LEU A 416 10.30 -1.33 -9.98
CA LEU A 416 9.83 -0.95 -11.31
C LEU A 416 9.16 -2.13 -12.02
N ALA A 417 8.52 -1.87 -13.16
CA ALA A 417 7.86 -2.91 -13.95
C ALA A 417 8.79 -4.05 -14.44
N ASP A 418 10.09 -3.80 -14.56
CA ASP A 418 11.13 -4.75 -14.96
C ASP A 418 11.77 -5.50 -13.78
N ASP A 419 11.13 -5.46 -12.60
CA ASP A 419 11.56 -6.10 -11.36
C ASP A 419 12.83 -5.51 -10.72
N VAL A 420 13.29 -4.35 -11.19
CA VAL A 420 14.45 -3.66 -10.59
C VAL A 420 14.01 -2.80 -9.42
N ARG A 421 14.62 -3.01 -8.24
CA ARG A 421 14.41 -2.17 -7.05
C ARG A 421 15.18 -0.85 -7.17
N VAL A 422 14.46 0.26 -7.16
CA VAL A 422 15.02 1.59 -7.44
C VAL A 422 16.17 1.95 -6.49
N ALA A 423 15.96 1.81 -5.18
CA ALA A 423 16.97 2.17 -4.18
C ALA A 423 18.27 1.33 -4.28
N GLN A 424 18.18 0.09 -4.77
CA GLN A 424 19.35 -0.79 -4.91
C GLN A 424 20.11 -0.56 -6.21
N ALA A 425 19.40 -0.20 -7.30
CA ALA A 425 20.00 0.04 -8.60
C ALA A 425 20.46 1.49 -8.82
N ALA A 426 20.05 2.42 -7.95
CA ALA A 426 20.48 3.81 -8.01
C ALA A 426 22.01 3.94 -7.93
N LYS A 427 22.59 4.73 -8.85
CA LYS A 427 24.03 5.06 -8.82
C LYS A 427 24.41 5.74 -7.49
N PRO A 428 25.68 5.67 -7.05
CA PRO A 428 26.16 6.45 -5.91
C PRO A 428 25.82 7.93 -6.09
N GLU A 429 25.49 8.63 -5.00
CA GLU A 429 25.07 10.02 -5.10
C GLU A 429 26.08 10.87 -5.89
N SER A 430 27.39 10.71 -5.67
CA SER A 430 28.47 11.40 -6.39
C SER A 430 28.47 11.22 -7.92
N GLU A 431 27.80 10.20 -8.44
CA GLU A 431 27.73 9.87 -9.87
C GLU A 431 26.37 10.23 -10.50
N ARG A 432 25.44 10.79 -9.72
CA ARG A 432 24.12 11.21 -10.21
C ARG A 432 24.16 12.61 -10.80
N TYR A 433 23.39 12.80 -11.86
CA TYR A 433 23.18 14.08 -12.53
C TYR A 433 22.04 14.88 -11.88
N GLY A 434 22.11 16.21 -12.00
CA GLY A 434 21.09 17.15 -11.54
C GLY A 434 20.79 16.99 -10.06
N LYS A 435 21.78 17.35 -9.22
CA LYS A 435 21.68 17.26 -7.76
C LYS A 435 20.45 17.99 -7.29
N ALA A 436 19.59 17.27 -6.56
CA ALA A 436 18.28 17.76 -6.20
C ALA A 436 18.15 17.97 -4.69
N GLU A 437 17.68 19.15 -4.30
CA GLU A 437 17.40 19.52 -2.92
C GLU A 437 15.91 19.82 -2.75
N ARG A 438 15.33 19.35 -1.64
CA ARG A 438 13.91 19.56 -1.37
C ARG A 438 13.67 21.04 -1.04
N ILE A 439 12.74 21.67 -1.76
CA ILE A 439 12.34 23.05 -1.47
C ILE A 439 11.53 23.04 -0.18
N SER A 440 12.01 23.78 0.82
CA SER A 440 11.31 23.93 2.09
C SER A 440 10.17 24.93 1.91
N ARG A 441 8.95 24.55 2.29
CA ARG A 441 7.80 25.46 2.33
C ARG A 441 7.72 26.20 3.66
#